data_AF-A0A9N9I0X1-F1
#
_entry.id   AF-A0A9N9I0X1-F1
#
_cell.length_a   1.000
_cell.length_b   1.000
_cell.length_c   1.000
_cell.angle_alpha   90.00
_cell.angle_beta   90.00
_cell.angle_gamma   90.00
#
_symmetry.space_group_name_H-M   'P 1'
#
loop_
_entity.id
_entity.type
_entity.pdbx_description
1 polymer ?
#
loop_
_entity_poly.entity_id
_entity_poly.type
_entity_poly.pdbx_seq_one_letter_code
_entity_poly.pdbx_strand_id
1 'polypeptide(L)'
;PDSYATEPWHFYILNGFLNFNFLFFMALISIPGLILTYIVDPGRISSTSTAGPIYAYLYLAFRLMPFYLWLFIIIIQPLKEERFLFVIYPLICLNSAVALFLIRGWFDRTLVFLSDGHLPYSRARRYCMKLLTTFIIVICGTISFAHIAALYFHYGAPMTIYKHFYYVEIPSQIAARQLQVDLLNNPINLCIGKEWYRFPSHYFLPEGVRLRFLKSDFNRQLPKYFLERTYVDSNNKTKLSAEREGTWTIQEGFNNYNLEEVDRYCDYIIDLEMDYTRTVSDNAHEESYITQTDQWSEVICRPFLDAENSNSITRAFYLPPIAWQKLKQFISYLPARLTNNSVTFNTLGNLKWGDYCLLRRKHDTELIDVEDWTVIPKIRLYVENWYWKYINL
;
A
#
# COMPACT_ATOMS: atom_id res chain seq x y z
N PRO A 1 -14.34 -17.27 16.76
CA PRO A 1 -14.48 -16.10 15.87
C PRO A 1 -13.41 -15.01 16.11
N ASP A 2 -12.79 -14.96 17.30
CA ASP A 2 -11.79 -13.96 17.68
C ASP A 2 -10.33 -14.37 17.38
N SER A 3 -10.14 -15.40 16.55
CA SER A 3 -8.82 -15.94 16.22
C SER A 3 -7.98 -15.02 15.31
N TYR A 4 -8.61 -14.00 14.72
CA TYR A 4 -8.03 -13.04 13.79
C TYR A 4 -8.08 -11.62 14.35
N ALA A 5 -7.25 -10.71 13.82
CA ALA A 5 -7.25 -9.31 14.23
C ALA A 5 -8.58 -8.66 13.82
N THR A 6 -9.08 -7.74 14.65
CA THR A 6 -10.30 -6.97 14.37
C THR A 6 -9.96 -5.49 14.28
N GLU A 7 -10.71 -4.78 13.45
CA GLU A 7 -10.47 -3.36 13.17
C GLU A 7 -11.71 -2.54 13.55
N PRO A 8 -11.56 -1.26 13.90
CA PRO A 8 -12.66 -0.42 14.31
C PRO A 8 -13.61 -0.11 13.14
N TRP A 9 -14.83 0.35 13.45
CA TRP A 9 -15.86 0.63 12.45
C TRP A 9 -15.45 1.68 11.41
N HIS A 10 -14.59 2.63 11.79
CA HIS A 10 -14.14 3.73 10.93
C HIS A 10 -13.03 3.32 9.93
N PHE A 11 -12.54 2.08 9.99
CA PHE A 11 -11.49 1.55 9.12
C PHE A 11 -11.80 1.80 7.63
N TYR A 12 -12.99 1.41 7.16
CA TYR A 12 -13.36 1.58 5.75
C TYR A 12 -13.60 3.03 5.33
N ILE A 13 -13.93 3.93 6.28
CA ILE A 13 -14.06 5.36 5.99
C ILE A 13 -12.68 5.97 5.78
N LEU A 14 -11.71 5.64 6.65
CA LEU A 14 -10.33 6.08 6.48
C LEU A 14 -9.72 5.50 5.21
N ASN A 15 -9.92 4.20 4.95
CA ASN A 15 -9.44 3.55 3.74
C ASN A 15 -10.06 4.15 2.48
N GLY A 16 -11.37 4.42 2.50
CA GLY A 16 -12.08 5.06 1.39
C GLY A 16 -11.59 6.48 1.13
N PHE A 17 -11.35 7.27 2.19
CA PHE A 17 -10.80 8.62 2.08
C PHE A 17 -9.35 8.61 1.58
N LEU A 18 -8.52 7.67 2.02
CA LEU A 18 -7.12 7.61 1.59
C LEU A 18 -6.99 7.24 0.10
N ASN A 19 -7.82 6.30 -0.38
CA ASN A 19 -7.77 5.84 -1.76
C ASN A 19 -8.53 6.75 -2.75
N PHE A 20 -9.72 7.22 -2.38
CA PHE A 20 -10.61 7.99 -3.26
C PHE A 20 -10.77 9.46 -2.85
N ASN A 21 -10.09 9.92 -1.80
CA ASN A 21 -10.14 11.30 -1.32
C ASN A 21 -11.59 11.75 -1.05
N PHE A 22 -11.93 12.95 -1.50
CA PHE A 22 -13.28 13.50 -1.42
C PHE A 22 -14.31 12.77 -2.28
N LEU A 23 -13.88 11.99 -3.29
CA LEU A 23 -14.83 11.23 -4.11
C LEU A 23 -15.55 10.18 -3.26
N PHE A 24 -14.88 9.56 -2.28
CA PHE A 24 -15.57 8.65 -1.36
C PHE A 24 -16.75 9.31 -0.64
N PHE A 25 -16.57 10.53 -0.14
CA PHE A 25 -17.65 11.29 0.49
C PHE A 25 -18.72 11.72 -0.52
N MET A 26 -18.34 12.08 -1.74
CA MET A 26 -19.31 12.32 -2.81
C MET A 26 -20.13 11.07 -3.11
N ALA A 27 -19.52 9.88 -3.10
CA ALA A 27 -20.25 8.63 -3.27
C ALA A 27 -21.30 8.41 -2.17
N LEU A 28 -20.97 8.72 -0.91
CA LEU A 28 -21.93 8.65 0.20
C LEU A 28 -23.08 9.66 0.07
N ILE A 29 -22.84 10.80 -0.56
CA ILE A 29 -23.85 11.85 -0.82
C ILE A 29 -24.80 11.46 -1.97
N SER A 30 -24.51 10.45 -2.80
CA SER A 30 -25.26 10.19 -4.03
C SER A 30 -26.77 9.95 -3.80
N ILE A 31 -27.18 9.03 -2.91
CA ILE A 31 -28.58 8.73 -2.59
C ILE A 31 -29.23 9.86 -1.78
N PRO A 32 -28.63 10.35 -0.67
CA PRO A 32 -29.17 11.51 0.06
C PRO A 32 -29.36 12.74 -0.85
N GLY A 33 -28.42 12.96 -1.77
CA GLY A 33 -28.48 14.02 -2.76
C GLY A 33 -29.57 13.78 -3.79
N LEU A 34 -29.80 12.54 -4.20
CA LEU A 34 -30.91 12.22 -5.09
C LEU A 34 -32.26 12.61 -4.47
N ILE A 35 -32.44 12.29 -3.18
CA ILE A 35 -33.63 12.68 -2.40
C ILE A 35 -33.74 14.20 -2.29
N LEU A 36 -32.64 14.89 -1.95
CA LEU A 36 -32.63 16.35 -1.88
C LEU A 36 -32.98 17.01 -3.22
N THR A 37 -32.48 16.45 -4.33
CA THR A 37 -32.74 16.95 -5.68
C THR A 37 -34.21 16.77 -6.06
N TYR A 38 -34.84 15.67 -5.66
CA TYR A 38 -36.28 15.49 -5.87
C TYR A 38 -37.10 16.59 -5.17
N ILE A 39 -36.67 17.05 -3.99
CA ILE A 39 -37.35 18.11 -3.23
C ILE A 39 -37.08 19.50 -3.82
N VAL A 40 -35.82 19.80 -4.16
CA VAL A 40 -35.38 21.16 -4.56
C VAL A 40 -35.56 21.43 -6.05
N ASP A 41 -35.38 20.41 -6.89
CA ASP A 41 -35.39 20.52 -8.36
C ASP A 41 -35.93 19.23 -9.02
N PRO A 42 -37.25 18.95 -8.87
CA PRO A 42 -37.86 17.70 -9.35
C PRO A 42 -37.81 17.53 -10.89
N GLY A 43 -37.61 18.62 -11.64
CA GLY A 43 -37.53 18.60 -13.10
C GLY A 43 -36.14 18.25 -13.65
N ARG A 44 -35.13 18.15 -12.78
CA ARG A 44 -33.73 17.98 -13.18
C ARG A 44 -33.47 16.65 -13.88
N ILE A 45 -34.07 15.59 -13.36
CA ILE A 45 -33.94 14.24 -13.87
C ILE A 45 -35.29 13.91 -14.52
N SER A 46 -35.42 14.32 -15.78
CA SER A 46 -36.61 14.03 -16.57
C SER A 46 -36.41 12.73 -17.35
N SER A 47 -37.39 11.85 -17.28
CA SER A 47 -37.47 10.70 -18.18
C SER A 47 -38.34 11.09 -19.37
N THR A 48 -37.83 10.88 -20.58
CA THR A 48 -38.61 11.01 -21.83
C THR A 48 -39.67 9.91 -21.97
N SER A 49 -39.65 8.88 -21.11
CA SER A 49 -40.67 7.84 -21.07
C SER A 49 -41.92 8.29 -20.31
N THR A 50 -43.08 7.79 -20.75
CA THR A 50 -44.42 8.00 -20.20
C THR A 50 -44.61 7.62 -18.72
N ALA A 51 -43.63 6.99 -18.08
CA ALA A 51 -43.69 6.60 -16.68
C ALA A 51 -43.60 7.78 -15.69
N GLY A 52 -43.14 8.97 -16.12
CA GLY A 52 -43.07 10.16 -15.25
C GLY A 52 -41.78 10.27 -14.44
N PRO A 53 -41.57 11.41 -13.75
CA PRO A 53 -40.28 11.76 -13.15
C PRO A 53 -39.86 10.82 -12.02
N ILE A 54 -40.80 10.38 -11.16
CA ILE A 54 -40.52 9.53 -9.99
C ILE A 54 -39.78 8.23 -10.38
N TYR A 55 -40.17 7.61 -11.49
CA TYR A 55 -39.52 6.37 -11.96
C TYR A 55 -38.07 6.59 -12.37
N ALA A 56 -37.72 7.78 -12.88
CA ALA A 56 -36.35 8.13 -13.23
C ALA A 56 -35.46 8.19 -11.99
N TYR A 57 -35.96 8.81 -10.91
CA TYR A 57 -35.27 8.87 -9.62
C TYR A 57 -35.14 7.46 -9.00
N LEU A 58 -36.21 6.67 -8.98
CA LEU A 58 -36.16 5.29 -8.46
C LEU A 58 -35.18 4.41 -9.23
N TYR A 59 -35.17 4.51 -10.56
CA TYR A 59 -34.25 3.76 -11.41
C TYR A 59 -32.78 4.13 -11.15
N LEU A 60 -32.50 5.42 -10.97
CA LEU A 60 -31.16 5.89 -10.61
C LEU A 60 -30.78 5.43 -9.19
N ALA A 61 -31.70 5.48 -8.22
CA ALA A 61 -31.48 4.98 -6.86
C ALA A 61 -31.12 3.49 -6.85
N PHE A 62 -31.85 2.68 -7.64
CA PHE A 62 -31.56 1.25 -7.77
C PHE A 62 -30.15 0.97 -8.30
N ARG A 63 -29.64 1.80 -9.22
CA ARG A 63 -28.26 1.68 -9.72
C ARG A 63 -27.20 2.11 -8.71
N LEU A 64 -27.52 3.00 -7.77
CA LEU A 64 -26.61 3.49 -6.73
C LEU A 64 -26.58 2.58 -5.50
N MET A 65 -27.68 1.88 -5.22
CA MET A 65 -27.90 1.03 -4.05
C MET A 65 -26.80 -0.03 -3.79
N PRO A 66 -26.22 -0.72 -4.79
CA PRO A 66 -25.23 -1.77 -4.54
C PRO A 66 -24.00 -1.29 -3.76
N PHE A 67 -23.58 -0.03 -3.94
CA PHE A 67 -22.49 0.58 -3.18
C PHE A 67 -22.80 0.60 -1.67
N TYR A 68 -23.99 1.07 -1.30
CA TYR A 68 -24.42 1.18 0.09
C TYR A 68 -24.64 -0.18 0.74
N LEU A 69 -25.25 -1.12 0.02
CA LEU A 69 -25.47 -2.48 0.52
C LEU A 69 -24.16 -3.19 0.83
N TRP A 70 -23.21 -3.16 -0.09
CA TRP A 70 -21.92 -3.81 0.12
C TRP A 70 -21.12 -3.14 1.24
N LEU A 71 -21.08 -1.80 1.25
CA LEU A 71 -20.40 -1.05 2.30
C LEU A 71 -21.00 -1.36 3.69
N PHE A 72 -22.33 -1.45 3.79
CA PHE A 72 -23.02 -1.83 5.02
C PHE A 72 -22.67 -3.24 5.50
N ILE A 73 -22.73 -4.23 4.61
CA ILE A 73 -22.39 -5.64 4.92
C ILE A 73 -20.95 -5.73 5.46
N ILE A 74 -20.02 -5.07 4.78
CA ILE A 74 -18.59 -5.13 5.11
C ILE A 74 -18.24 -4.34 6.38
N ILE A 75 -18.93 -3.23 6.69
CA ILE A 75 -18.74 -2.49 7.95
C ILE A 75 -19.16 -3.34 9.17
N ILE A 76 -20.25 -4.12 9.04
CA ILE A 76 -20.76 -4.97 10.13
C ILE A 76 -19.77 -6.10 10.47
N GLN A 77 -18.95 -6.53 9.51
CA GLN A 77 -18.00 -7.61 9.74
C GLN A 77 -16.87 -7.17 10.70
N PRO A 78 -16.52 -8.00 11.70
CA PRO A 78 -15.47 -7.67 12.67
C PRO A 78 -14.08 -7.72 12.03
N LEU A 79 -13.84 -8.71 11.16
CA LEU A 79 -12.64 -8.81 10.35
C LEU A 79 -12.74 -7.81 9.20
N LYS A 80 -11.82 -6.84 9.16
CA LYS A 80 -11.77 -5.85 8.09
C LYS A 80 -10.41 -5.92 7.44
N GLU A 81 -10.42 -5.89 6.12
CA GLU A 81 -9.21 -5.80 5.32
C GLU A 81 -9.51 -4.90 4.13
N GLU A 82 -8.51 -4.10 3.74
CA GLU A 82 -8.64 -3.19 2.60
C GLU A 82 -9.06 -3.91 1.32
N ARG A 83 -8.60 -5.15 1.12
CA ARG A 83 -8.89 -5.92 -0.09
C ARG A 83 -10.37 -6.25 -0.23
N PHE A 84 -11.15 -6.43 0.83
CA PHE A 84 -12.58 -6.76 0.71
C PHE A 84 -13.43 -5.66 0.04
N LEU A 85 -12.89 -4.44 -0.06
CA LEU A 85 -13.55 -3.30 -0.69
C LEU A 85 -13.38 -3.27 -2.24
N PHE A 86 -12.57 -4.16 -2.82
CA PHE A 86 -12.23 -4.13 -4.26
C PHE A 86 -13.46 -4.15 -5.18
N VAL A 87 -14.53 -4.84 -4.76
CA VAL A 87 -15.78 -5.00 -5.52
C VAL A 87 -16.49 -3.67 -5.76
N ILE A 88 -16.39 -2.72 -4.82
CA ILE A 88 -17.15 -1.46 -4.89
C ILE A 88 -16.36 -0.29 -5.46
N TYR A 89 -15.08 -0.46 -5.79
CA TYR A 89 -14.25 0.62 -6.35
C TYR A 89 -14.86 1.26 -7.61
N PRO A 90 -15.37 0.51 -8.60
CA PRO A 90 -16.07 1.12 -9.74
C PRO A 90 -17.39 1.79 -9.33
N LEU A 91 -18.08 1.26 -8.31
CA LEU A 91 -19.34 1.79 -7.82
C LEU A 91 -19.14 3.12 -7.08
N ILE A 92 -18.02 3.29 -6.37
CA ILE A 92 -17.63 4.57 -5.77
C ILE A 92 -17.50 5.63 -6.87
N CYS A 93 -16.81 5.32 -7.97
CA CYS A 93 -16.67 6.24 -9.10
C CYS A 93 -18.04 6.65 -9.70
N LEU A 94 -18.94 5.67 -9.92
CA LEU A 94 -20.28 5.94 -10.42
C LEU A 94 -21.09 6.82 -9.46
N ASN A 95 -21.12 6.48 -8.17
CA ASN A 95 -21.85 7.24 -7.15
C ASN A 95 -21.30 8.66 -7.02
N SER A 96 -19.97 8.81 -7.06
CA SER A 96 -19.29 10.11 -7.02
C SER A 96 -19.64 10.97 -8.23
N ALA A 97 -19.66 10.39 -9.43
CA ALA A 97 -20.02 11.10 -10.65
C ALA A 97 -21.47 11.60 -10.62
N VAL A 98 -22.39 10.78 -10.12
CA VAL A 98 -23.78 11.19 -9.92
C VAL A 98 -23.88 12.30 -8.88
N ALA A 99 -23.23 12.17 -7.73
CA ALA A 99 -23.21 13.22 -6.71
C ALA A 99 -22.63 14.54 -7.24
N LEU A 100 -21.54 14.49 -8.01
CA LEU A 100 -20.95 15.67 -8.65
C LEU A 100 -21.93 16.34 -9.63
N PHE A 101 -22.68 15.54 -10.41
CA PHE A 101 -23.75 16.03 -11.28
C PHE A 101 -24.86 16.74 -10.48
N LEU A 102 -25.28 16.18 -9.35
CA LEU A 102 -26.30 16.78 -8.48
C LEU A 102 -25.79 18.08 -7.85
N ILE A 103 -24.58 18.07 -7.26
CA ILE A 103 -23.93 19.23 -6.63
C ILE A 103 -23.77 20.39 -7.61
N ARG A 104 -23.24 20.13 -8.82
CA ARG A 104 -23.14 21.13 -9.89
C ARG A 104 -24.48 21.82 -10.13
N GLY A 105 -25.53 21.04 -10.02
CA GLY A 105 -26.90 21.46 -10.15
C GLY A 105 -27.47 22.35 -9.08
N TRP A 106 -27.29 21.94 -7.83
CA TRP A 106 -27.69 22.77 -6.70
C TRP A 106 -26.95 24.09 -6.75
N PHE A 107 -25.66 24.06 -7.08
CA PHE A 107 -24.87 25.28 -7.29
C PHE A 107 -25.44 26.15 -8.43
N ASP A 108 -25.86 25.54 -9.54
CA ASP A 108 -26.49 26.23 -10.66
C ASP A 108 -27.83 26.88 -10.30
N ARG A 109 -28.60 26.25 -9.40
CA ARG A 109 -29.88 26.74 -8.89
C ARG A 109 -29.70 27.83 -7.83
N THR A 110 -28.74 27.68 -6.91
CA THR A 110 -28.43 28.69 -5.90
C THR A 110 -27.92 29.97 -6.53
N LEU A 111 -27.10 29.90 -7.59
CA LEU A 111 -26.68 31.09 -8.34
C LEU A 111 -27.87 31.85 -8.96
N VAL A 112 -28.85 31.13 -9.50
CA VAL A 112 -30.07 31.77 -10.05
C VAL A 112 -30.90 32.41 -8.94
N PHE A 113 -31.03 31.72 -7.80
CA PHE A 113 -31.75 32.24 -6.64
C PHE A 113 -31.10 33.50 -6.07
N LEU A 114 -29.77 33.51 -5.92
CA LEU A 114 -29.01 34.66 -5.40
C LEU A 114 -29.01 35.88 -6.34
N SER A 115 -29.31 35.67 -7.61
CA SER A 115 -29.37 36.74 -8.62
C SER A 115 -30.82 37.18 -8.91
N ASP A 116 -31.76 36.89 -8.02
CA ASP A 116 -33.19 37.22 -8.17
C ASP A 116 -33.80 36.72 -9.50
N GLY A 117 -33.29 35.60 -10.03
CA GLY A 117 -33.75 35.05 -11.31
C GLY A 117 -33.30 35.84 -12.55
N HIS A 118 -32.59 36.96 -12.38
CA HIS A 118 -32.14 37.80 -13.48
C HIS A 118 -30.88 37.30 -14.20
N LEU A 119 -30.24 36.23 -13.73
CA LEU A 119 -29.05 35.68 -14.38
C LEU A 119 -29.46 34.78 -15.57
N PRO A 120 -29.35 35.25 -16.83
CA PRO A 120 -29.67 34.41 -17.98
C PRO A 120 -28.72 33.21 -18.06
N TYR A 121 -29.13 32.17 -18.77
CA TYR A 121 -28.27 31.03 -19.12
C TYR A 121 -27.19 31.46 -20.14
N SER A 122 -26.23 32.24 -19.67
CA SER A 122 -25.18 32.86 -20.48
C SER A 122 -23.99 31.91 -20.67
N ARG A 123 -23.11 32.27 -21.61
CA ARG A 123 -21.82 31.58 -21.82
C ARG A 123 -20.97 31.60 -20.55
N ALA A 124 -21.04 32.66 -19.75
CA ALA A 124 -20.31 32.82 -18.50
C ALA A 124 -20.76 31.81 -17.42
N ARG A 125 -22.07 31.59 -17.25
CA ARG A 125 -22.61 30.59 -16.30
C ARG A 125 -22.16 29.17 -16.66
N ARG A 126 -22.20 28.80 -17.95
CA ARG A 126 -21.67 27.50 -18.42
C ARG A 126 -20.18 27.35 -18.14
N TYR A 127 -19.41 28.41 -18.32
CA TYR A 127 -17.98 28.40 -18.02
C TYR A 127 -17.71 28.24 -16.52
N CYS A 128 -18.44 28.95 -15.66
CA CYS A 128 -18.35 28.80 -14.20
C CYS A 128 -18.64 27.35 -13.76
N MET A 129 -19.70 26.73 -14.29
CA MET A 129 -20.02 25.33 -13.99
C MET A 129 -18.93 24.36 -14.46
N LYS A 130 -18.39 24.59 -15.66
CA LYS A 130 -17.26 23.80 -16.17
C LYS A 130 -16.05 23.97 -15.25
N LEU A 131 -15.70 25.21 -14.90
CA LEU A 131 -14.59 25.52 -14.02
C LEU A 131 -14.74 24.84 -12.66
N LEU A 132 -15.93 24.86 -12.05
CA LEU A 132 -16.20 24.16 -10.79
C LEU A 132 -15.98 22.64 -10.92
N THR A 133 -16.52 22.01 -11.96
CA THR A 133 -16.31 20.56 -12.17
C THR A 133 -14.84 20.23 -12.43
N THR A 134 -14.17 21.03 -13.26
CA THR A 134 -12.74 20.85 -13.56
C THR A 134 -11.89 21.06 -12.32
N PHE A 135 -12.19 22.06 -11.51
CA PHE A 135 -11.50 22.34 -10.25
C PHE A 135 -11.58 21.16 -9.28
N ILE A 136 -12.78 20.59 -9.06
CA ILE A 136 -12.97 19.42 -8.20
C ILE A 136 -12.18 18.22 -8.71
N ILE A 137 -12.25 17.93 -10.02
CA ILE A 137 -11.53 16.81 -10.62
C ILE A 137 -10.02 16.99 -10.52
N VAL A 138 -9.52 18.20 -10.82
CA VAL A 138 -8.08 18.52 -10.72
C VAL A 138 -7.59 18.38 -9.29
N ILE A 139 -8.32 18.89 -8.29
CA ILE A 139 -7.93 18.73 -6.87
C ILE A 139 -7.92 17.27 -6.45
N CYS A 140 -8.97 16.50 -6.80
CA CYS A 140 -9.00 15.08 -6.44
C CYS A 140 -7.84 14.33 -7.12
N GLY A 141 -7.56 14.65 -8.38
CA GLY A 141 -6.46 14.07 -9.14
C GLY A 141 -5.08 14.42 -8.57
N THR A 142 -4.85 15.67 -8.14
CA THR A 142 -3.58 16.05 -7.52
C THR A 142 -3.36 15.37 -6.18
N ILE A 143 -4.40 15.24 -5.35
CA ILE A 143 -4.32 14.51 -4.08
C ILE A 143 -4.07 13.01 -4.33
N SER A 144 -4.77 12.39 -5.29
CA SER A 144 -4.53 11.00 -5.67
C SER A 144 -3.10 10.79 -6.20
N PHE A 145 -2.58 11.70 -7.02
CA PHE A 145 -1.21 11.61 -7.52
C PHE A 145 -0.19 11.76 -6.39
N ALA A 146 -0.40 12.68 -5.45
CA ALA A 146 0.43 12.84 -4.27
C ALA A 146 0.43 11.57 -3.40
N HIS A 147 -0.72 10.89 -3.27
CA HIS A 147 -0.81 9.62 -2.55
C HIS A 147 -0.06 8.49 -3.26
N ILE A 148 -0.23 8.34 -4.58
CA ILE A 148 0.51 7.35 -5.38
C ILE A 148 2.02 7.58 -5.28
N ALA A 149 2.45 8.84 -5.37
CA ALA A 149 3.85 9.20 -5.18
C ALA A 149 4.35 8.83 -3.77
N ALA A 150 3.54 9.01 -2.73
CA ALA A 150 3.89 8.58 -1.37
C ALA A 150 4.09 7.07 -1.29
N LEU A 151 3.17 6.29 -1.86
CA LEU A 151 3.29 4.82 -1.91
C LEU A 151 4.58 4.39 -2.61
N TYR A 152 4.92 5.05 -3.72
CA TYR A 152 6.13 4.75 -4.49
C TYR A 152 7.42 5.10 -3.73
N PHE A 153 7.53 6.32 -3.20
CA PHE A 153 8.76 6.80 -2.56
C PHE A 153 8.95 6.29 -1.13
N HIS A 154 7.87 6.16 -0.35
CA HIS A 154 7.96 5.79 1.07
C HIS A 154 7.98 4.27 1.27
N TYR A 155 7.27 3.51 0.42
CA TYR A 155 7.04 2.07 0.59
C TYR A 155 7.53 1.21 -0.58
N GLY A 156 8.27 1.77 -1.53
CA GLY A 156 8.78 1.06 -2.71
C GLY A 156 9.97 0.12 -2.46
N ALA A 157 10.50 0.06 -1.25
CA ALA A 157 11.70 -0.73 -0.92
C ALA A 157 11.52 -2.24 -1.20
N PRO A 158 10.43 -2.92 -0.79
CA PRO A 158 10.27 -4.35 -1.04
C PRO A 158 10.36 -4.72 -2.51
N MET A 159 9.61 -4.01 -3.38
CA MET A 159 9.65 -4.25 -4.83
C MET A 159 11.06 -4.08 -5.41
N THR A 160 11.82 -3.11 -4.92
CA THR A 160 13.20 -2.87 -5.37
C THR A 160 14.14 -4.00 -4.95
N ILE A 161 14.00 -4.51 -3.73
CA ILE A 161 14.82 -5.62 -3.22
C ILE A 161 14.54 -6.92 -3.97
N TYR A 162 13.27 -7.31 -4.11
CA TYR A 162 12.94 -8.54 -4.85
C TYR A 162 13.40 -8.46 -6.32
N LYS A 163 13.29 -7.29 -6.94
CA LYS A 163 13.83 -7.07 -8.30
C LYS A 163 15.35 -7.25 -8.35
N HIS A 164 16.09 -6.69 -7.39
CA HIS A 164 17.53 -6.85 -7.31
C HIS A 164 17.92 -8.32 -7.07
N PHE A 165 17.21 -8.98 -6.15
CA PHE A 165 17.41 -10.40 -5.86
C PHE A 165 17.22 -11.28 -7.11
N TYR A 166 16.15 -11.05 -7.86
CA TYR A 166 15.82 -11.81 -9.07
C TYR A 166 16.83 -11.57 -10.23
N TYR A 167 17.13 -10.30 -10.54
CA TYR A 167 17.88 -9.96 -11.76
C TYR A 167 19.39 -9.81 -11.56
N VAL A 168 19.86 -9.59 -10.33
CA VAL A 168 21.26 -9.29 -10.05
C VAL A 168 21.88 -10.36 -9.16
N GLU A 169 21.33 -10.56 -7.95
CA GLU A 169 21.97 -11.43 -6.95
C GLU A 169 22.03 -12.88 -7.43
N ILE A 170 20.89 -13.53 -7.68
CA ILE A 170 20.86 -14.95 -8.07
C ILE A 170 21.66 -15.24 -9.35
N PRO A 171 21.52 -14.48 -10.45
CA PRO A 171 22.33 -14.71 -11.65
C PRO A 171 23.84 -14.54 -11.41
N SER A 172 24.25 -13.60 -10.55
CA SER A 172 25.68 -13.39 -10.22
C SER A 172 26.27 -14.57 -9.44
N GLN A 173 25.51 -15.16 -8.52
CA GLN A 173 25.92 -16.35 -7.75
C GLN A 173 26.07 -17.58 -8.64
N ILE A 174 25.14 -17.76 -9.58
CA ILE A 174 25.20 -18.84 -10.57
C ILE A 174 26.44 -18.65 -11.46
N ALA A 175 26.69 -17.43 -11.95
CA ALA A 175 27.85 -17.11 -12.77
C ALA A 175 29.18 -17.32 -12.02
N ALA A 176 29.22 -17.04 -10.71
CA ALA A 176 30.38 -17.25 -9.85
C ALA A 176 30.64 -18.74 -9.54
N ARG A 177 29.81 -19.68 -10.00
CA ARG A 177 29.85 -21.11 -9.66
C ARG A 177 29.82 -21.42 -8.16
N GLN A 178 29.49 -20.43 -7.32
CA GLN A 178 29.32 -20.62 -5.88
C GLN A 178 28.01 -21.37 -5.57
N LEU A 179 27.11 -21.47 -6.55
CA LEU A 179 25.80 -22.07 -6.39
C LEU A 179 25.51 -23.08 -7.51
N GLN A 180 25.48 -24.37 -7.17
CA GLN A 180 24.87 -25.40 -8.02
C GLN A 180 23.38 -25.47 -7.66
N VAL A 181 22.53 -24.73 -8.39
CA VAL A 181 21.08 -24.79 -8.20
C VAL A 181 20.57 -26.10 -8.79
N ASP A 182 20.54 -27.16 -7.97
CA ASP A 182 19.70 -28.31 -8.23
C ASP A 182 18.28 -27.94 -7.79
N LEU A 183 17.43 -27.52 -8.75
CA LEU A 183 16.08 -26.99 -8.54
C LEU A 183 15.18 -27.84 -7.62
N LEU A 184 15.48 -29.15 -7.48
CA LEU A 184 14.70 -30.07 -6.68
C LEU A 184 15.40 -30.60 -5.42
N ASN A 185 16.73 -30.67 -5.39
CA ASN A 185 17.43 -31.30 -4.27
C ASN A 185 17.94 -30.28 -3.24
N ASN A 186 18.38 -29.09 -3.68
CA ASN A 186 18.92 -28.04 -2.82
C ASN A 186 18.37 -26.66 -3.25
N PRO A 187 17.10 -26.35 -2.96
CA PRO A 187 16.57 -25.01 -3.21
C PRO A 187 17.22 -24.00 -2.27
N ILE A 188 17.41 -22.78 -2.78
CA ILE A 188 17.86 -21.63 -1.98
C ILE A 188 16.71 -21.18 -1.10
N ASN A 189 16.91 -21.08 0.20
CA ASN A 189 15.88 -20.60 1.12
C ASN A 189 16.02 -19.09 1.35
N LEU A 190 15.03 -18.33 0.91
CA LEU A 190 14.86 -16.92 1.21
C LEU A 190 13.91 -16.77 2.40
N CYS A 191 14.39 -16.18 3.48
CA CYS A 191 13.66 -16.06 4.72
C CYS A 191 13.15 -14.65 5.00
N ILE A 192 11.92 -14.54 5.52
CA ILE A 192 11.31 -13.28 5.96
C ILE A 192 10.69 -13.50 7.35
N GLY A 193 10.86 -12.53 8.25
CA GLY A 193 10.22 -12.55 9.58
C GLY A 193 9.23 -11.40 9.75
N LYS A 194 9.71 -10.28 10.30
CA LYS A 194 8.94 -9.09 10.73
C LYS A 194 7.91 -8.59 9.71
N GLU A 195 8.24 -8.68 8.42
CA GLU A 195 7.48 -8.07 7.33
C GLU A 195 6.98 -9.09 6.30
N TRP A 196 6.64 -10.30 6.76
CA TRP A 196 6.17 -11.40 5.90
C TRP A 196 4.96 -11.00 5.03
N TYR A 197 4.09 -10.12 5.53
CA TYR A 197 2.89 -9.66 4.83
C TYR A 197 3.18 -8.68 3.68
N ARG A 198 4.43 -8.18 3.57
CA ARG A 198 4.88 -7.33 2.46
C ARG A 198 5.51 -8.10 1.31
N PHE A 199 5.56 -9.43 1.40
CA PHE A 199 5.99 -10.28 0.30
C PHE A 199 5.04 -10.12 -0.89
N PRO A 200 5.52 -9.70 -2.08
CA PRO A 200 4.64 -9.36 -3.19
C PRO A 200 3.97 -10.59 -3.81
N SER A 201 4.77 -11.55 -4.29
CA SER A 201 4.31 -12.86 -4.78
C SER A 201 5.50 -13.74 -5.16
N HIS A 202 5.24 -15.04 -5.31
CA HIS A 202 6.20 -16.01 -5.83
C HIS A 202 6.65 -15.72 -7.27
N TYR A 203 5.94 -14.88 -8.04
CA TYR A 203 6.40 -14.44 -9.36
C TYR A 203 7.67 -13.56 -9.31
N PHE A 204 8.00 -13.01 -8.14
CA PHE A 204 9.22 -12.23 -7.93
C PHE A 204 10.37 -13.08 -7.38
N LEU A 205 10.21 -14.41 -7.32
CA LEU A 205 11.27 -15.34 -6.95
C LEU A 205 11.76 -16.09 -8.20
N PRO A 206 13.07 -16.21 -8.40
CA PRO A 206 13.59 -17.02 -9.48
C PRO A 206 13.37 -18.51 -9.21
N GLU A 207 13.42 -19.31 -10.27
CA GLU A 207 13.28 -20.76 -10.15
C GLU A 207 14.41 -21.33 -9.26
N GLY A 208 14.05 -22.25 -8.36
CA GLY A 208 14.98 -22.82 -7.38
C GLY A 208 15.11 -22.03 -6.07
N VAL A 209 14.44 -20.89 -5.92
CA VAL A 209 14.30 -20.20 -4.63
C VAL A 209 12.99 -20.55 -3.94
N ARG A 210 13.04 -20.84 -2.64
CA ARG A 210 11.90 -21.10 -1.77
C ARG A 210 11.82 -20.05 -0.67
N LEU A 211 10.62 -19.54 -0.45
CA LEU A 211 10.32 -18.62 0.63
C LEU A 211 10.10 -19.39 1.93
N ARG A 212 10.80 -18.99 2.99
CA ARG A 212 10.66 -19.53 4.34
C ARG A 212 10.35 -18.40 5.31
N PHE A 213 9.82 -18.77 6.46
CA PHE A 213 9.44 -17.79 7.47
C PHE A 213 10.30 -17.95 8.72
N LEU A 214 10.83 -16.82 9.18
CA LEU A 214 11.52 -16.73 10.45
C LEU A 214 10.52 -16.44 11.56
N LYS A 215 10.85 -16.89 12.75
CA LYS A 215 10.12 -16.48 13.94
C LYS A 215 10.19 -14.96 14.10
N SER A 216 9.03 -14.35 14.31
CA SER A 216 8.87 -12.91 14.60
C SER A 216 7.92 -12.74 15.79
N ASP A 217 7.54 -11.50 16.12
CA ASP A 217 6.49 -11.27 17.12
C ASP A 217 5.11 -11.82 16.69
N PHE A 218 4.97 -12.18 15.41
CA PHE A 218 3.77 -12.80 14.88
C PHE A 218 3.65 -14.29 15.25
N ASN A 219 2.87 -14.59 16.29
CA ASN A 219 2.68 -15.94 16.83
C ASN A 219 1.55 -16.76 16.18
N ARG A 220 1.12 -16.40 14.96
CA ARG A 220 -0.01 -17.05 14.26
C ARG A 220 0.45 -17.88 13.07
N GLN A 221 -0.45 -18.72 12.54
CA GLN A 221 -0.13 -19.59 11.40
C GLN A 221 0.27 -18.77 10.17
N LEU A 222 1.42 -19.11 9.60
CA LEU A 222 1.93 -18.52 8.36
C LEU A 222 1.60 -19.40 7.14
N PRO A 223 1.59 -18.83 5.92
CA PRO A 223 1.40 -19.61 4.70
C PRO A 223 2.43 -20.74 4.56
N LYS A 224 2.01 -21.89 4.03
CA LYS A 224 2.88 -23.04 3.77
C LYS A 224 2.81 -23.43 2.29
N TYR A 225 3.89 -24.02 1.78
CA TYR A 225 3.89 -24.61 0.44
C TYR A 225 2.96 -25.81 0.36
N PHE A 226 2.24 -25.93 -0.74
CA PHE A 226 1.51 -27.15 -1.08
C PHE A 226 2.45 -28.35 -1.20
N LEU A 227 1.89 -29.55 -1.01
CA LEU A 227 2.68 -30.78 -1.05
C LEU A 227 3.04 -31.06 -2.50
N GLU A 228 4.35 -31.10 -2.75
CA GLU A 228 4.93 -31.28 -4.06
C GLU A 228 5.54 -32.68 -4.16
N ARG A 229 4.90 -33.54 -4.95
CA ARG A 229 5.39 -34.91 -5.16
C ARG A 229 6.40 -34.91 -6.30
N THR A 230 7.58 -35.44 -6.05
CA THR A 230 8.63 -35.59 -7.06
C THR A 230 8.73 -37.05 -7.48
N TYR A 231 9.04 -37.30 -8.75
CA TYR A 231 9.34 -38.64 -9.26
C TYR A 231 10.64 -38.60 -10.06
N VAL A 232 11.33 -39.73 -10.13
CA VAL A 232 12.55 -39.86 -10.93
C VAL A 232 12.16 -40.38 -12.31
N ASP A 233 12.45 -39.59 -13.34
CA ASP A 233 12.23 -39.97 -14.73
C ASP A 233 13.25 -41.04 -15.20
N SER A 234 13.00 -41.70 -16.33
CA SER A 234 13.89 -42.72 -16.91
C SER A 234 15.33 -42.22 -17.17
N ASN A 235 15.51 -40.90 -17.30
CA ASN A 235 16.81 -40.25 -17.43
C ASN A 235 17.49 -39.93 -16.08
N ASN A 236 17.02 -40.54 -14.98
CA ASN A 236 17.46 -40.30 -13.61
C ASN A 236 17.37 -38.83 -13.16
N LYS A 237 16.43 -38.07 -13.75
CA LYS A 237 16.17 -36.67 -13.39
C LYS A 237 14.93 -36.61 -12.50
N THR A 238 15.04 -35.94 -11.36
CA THR A 238 13.90 -35.63 -10.51
C THR A 238 13.01 -34.62 -11.22
N LYS A 239 11.72 -34.94 -11.36
CA LYS A 239 10.69 -34.07 -11.95
C LYS A 239 9.53 -33.94 -10.99
N LEU A 240 8.84 -32.81 -11.06
CA LEU A 240 7.60 -32.59 -10.31
C LEU A 240 6.48 -33.41 -10.96
N SER A 241 5.73 -34.14 -10.15
CA SER A 241 4.53 -34.86 -10.59
C SER A 241 3.49 -33.88 -11.12
N ALA A 242 2.78 -34.27 -12.18
CA ALA A 242 1.61 -33.54 -12.65
C ALA A 242 0.43 -33.66 -11.67
N GLU A 243 0.46 -34.67 -10.79
CA GLU A 243 -0.52 -34.89 -9.74
C GLU A 243 -0.39 -33.81 -8.66
N ARG A 244 -1.48 -33.08 -8.42
CA ARG A 244 -1.53 -31.99 -7.45
C ARG A 244 -2.12 -32.44 -6.12
N GLU A 245 -1.60 -33.54 -5.56
CA GLU A 245 -2.11 -34.14 -4.31
C GLU A 245 -2.20 -33.12 -3.16
N GLY A 246 -1.27 -32.15 -3.14
CA GLY A 246 -1.26 -31.04 -2.20
C GLY A 246 -2.54 -30.20 -2.12
N THR A 247 -3.45 -30.25 -3.11
CA THR A 247 -4.71 -29.47 -3.06
C THR A 247 -5.81 -30.12 -2.22
N TRP A 248 -5.67 -31.40 -1.85
CA TRP A 248 -6.65 -32.11 -1.00
C TRP A 248 -6.04 -32.87 0.18
N THR A 249 -4.72 -33.08 0.20
CA THR A 249 -4.05 -33.69 1.36
C THR A 249 -3.93 -32.70 2.51
N ILE A 250 -4.30 -33.13 3.72
CA ILE A 250 -4.04 -32.36 4.94
C ILE A 250 -2.54 -32.42 5.21
N GLN A 251 -1.89 -31.26 5.20
CA GLN A 251 -0.47 -31.15 5.50
C GLN A 251 -0.22 -31.15 7.00
N GLU A 252 0.88 -31.78 7.40
CA GLU A 252 1.38 -31.68 8.77
C GLU A 252 1.79 -30.24 9.11
N GLY A 253 1.67 -29.86 10.38
CA GLY A 253 2.04 -28.53 10.88
C GLY A 253 0.91 -27.49 10.90
N PHE A 254 -0.20 -27.73 10.20
CA PHE A 254 -1.42 -26.94 10.40
C PHE A 254 -2.16 -27.40 11.65
N ASN A 255 -2.52 -26.42 12.50
CA ASN A 255 -3.26 -26.68 13.73
C ASN A 255 -4.58 -25.90 13.77
N ASN A 256 -5.56 -26.43 14.51
CA ASN A 256 -6.88 -25.79 14.65
C ASN A 256 -6.88 -24.53 15.54
N TYR A 257 -5.74 -24.20 16.15
CA TYR A 257 -5.60 -23.12 17.13
C TYR A 257 -4.88 -21.88 16.57
N ASN A 258 -4.54 -21.87 15.28
CA ASN A 258 -3.80 -20.79 14.61
C ASN A 258 -2.45 -20.48 15.29
N LEU A 259 -1.72 -21.50 15.73
CA LEU A 259 -0.39 -21.39 16.31
C LEU A 259 0.69 -21.36 15.22
N GLU A 260 1.78 -20.65 15.48
CA GLU A 260 2.94 -20.54 14.58
C GLU A 260 3.69 -21.88 14.40
N GLU A 261 4.24 -22.09 13.20
CA GLU A 261 5.19 -23.14 12.87
C GLU A 261 6.45 -22.50 12.27
N VAL A 262 7.64 -22.88 12.76
CA VAL A 262 8.92 -22.26 12.34
C VAL A 262 9.72 -23.23 11.49
N ASP A 263 10.18 -22.78 10.32
CA ASP A 263 11.14 -23.49 9.49
C ASP A 263 12.54 -22.88 9.69
N ARG A 264 13.57 -23.73 9.86
CA ARG A 264 14.83 -23.32 10.55
C ARG A 264 16.04 -23.11 9.65
N TYR A 265 15.91 -23.14 8.32
CA TYR A 265 17.05 -23.03 7.40
C TYR A 265 16.88 -21.90 6.38
N CYS A 266 17.85 -20.98 6.35
CA CYS A 266 17.80 -19.74 5.57
C CYS A 266 19.15 -19.43 4.94
N ASP A 267 19.22 -19.30 3.62
CA ASP A 267 20.44 -18.89 2.90
C ASP A 267 20.48 -17.37 2.72
N TYR A 268 19.31 -16.76 2.50
CA TYR A 268 19.10 -15.32 2.43
C TYR A 268 18.06 -14.89 3.44
N ILE A 269 18.19 -13.67 3.95
CA ILE A 269 17.20 -13.04 4.84
C ILE A 269 16.84 -11.68 4.28
N ILE A 270 15.55 -11.35 4.32
CA ILE A 270 15.10 -9.97 4.17
C ILE A 270 14.66 -9.48 5.55
N ASP A 271 15.35 -8.46 6.04
CA ASP A 271 15.09 -7.84 7.34
C ASP A 271 14.71 -6.37 7.18
N LEU A 272 13.84 -5.90 8.07
CA LEU A 272 13.49 -4.50 8.20
C LEU A 272 13.98 -4.02 9.56
N GLU A 273 14.83 -3.02 9.55
CA GLU A 273 15.34 -2.40 10.77
C GLU A 273 14.90 -0.95 10.81
N MET A 274 14.15 -0.58 11.83
CA MET A 274 13.73 0.81 12.03
C MET A 274 14.73 1.51 12.94
N ASP A 275 15.12 2.74 12.62
CA ASP A 275 16.09 3.47 13.45
C ASP A 275 15.60 3.70 14.90
N TYR A 276 14.27 3.75 15.10
CA TYR A 276 13.67 3.89 16.43
C TYR A 276 13.69 2.56 17.22
N THR A 277 13.53 1.41 16.56
CA THR A 277 13.59 0.10 17.21
C THR A 277 14.99 -0.22 17.72
N ARG A 278 16.06 0.34 17.13
CA ARG A 278 17.43 0.23 17.68
C ARG A 278 17.56 0.75 19.12
N THR A 279 16.69 1.67 19.55
CA THR A 279 16.77 2.28 20.89
C THR A 279 15.92 1.56 21.94
N VAL A 280 14.97 0.73 21.51
CA VAL A 280 14.06 0.01 22.40
C VAL A 280 14.52 -1.45 22.43
N SER A 281 15.37 -1.76 23.40
CA SER A 281 15.91 -3.08 23.72
C SER A 281 14.85 -4.13 24.15
N ASP A 282 13.56 -3.89 23.92
CA ASP A 282 12.47 -4.65 24.55
C ASP A 282 11.81 -5.72 23.67
N ASN A 283 12.19 -5.86 22.39
CA ASN A 283 11.71 -6.98 21.59
C ASN A 283 12.66 -8.18 21.73
N ALA A 284 12.65 -8.82 22.91
CA ALA A 284 13.38 -10.08 23.15
C ALA A 284 13.02 -11.24 22.19
N HIS A 285 12.00 -11.05 21.34
CA HIS A 285 11.48 -12.03 20.40
C HIS A 285 11.93 -11.79 18.94
N GLU A 286 12.55 -10.65 18.62
CA GLU A 286 12.98 -10.33 17.26
C GLU A 286 14.46 -9.95 17.20
N GLU A 287 15.26 -10.82 16.60
CA GLU A 287 16.69 -10.58 16.40
C GLU A 287 16.92 -9.55 15.28
N SER A 288 17.95 -8.70 15.44
CA SER A 288 18.41 -7.80 14.38
C SER A 288 19.53 -8.48 13.58
N TYR A 289 19.16 -9.11 12.46
CA TYR A 289 20.09 -9.86 11.62
C TYR A 289 21.11 -8.94 10.93
N ILE A 290 20.77 -7.66 10.74
CA ILE A 290 21.67 -6.65 10.18
C ILE A 290 22.89 -6.41 11.08
N THR A 291 22.73 -6.49 12.41
CA THR A 291 23.84 -6.31 13.36
C THR A 291 24.78 -7.50 13.44
N GLN A 292 24.34 -8.69 13.01
CA GLN A 292 25.10 -9.93 13.05
C GLN A 292 26.06 -10.04 11.85
N THR A 293 27.04 -9.12 11.77
CA THR A 293 28.01 -9.04 10.67
C THR A 293 28.90 -10.26 10.54
N ASP A 294 28.98 -11.11 11.57
CA ASP A 294 29.78 -12.33 11.56
C ASP A 294 29.12 -13.43 10.71
N GLN A 295 27.79 -13.50 10.72
CA GLN A 295 27.02 -14.54 10.01
C GLN A 295 26.41 -14.05 8.69
N TRP A 296 26.12 -12.75 8.60
CA TRP A 296 25.39 -12.16 7.48
C TRP A 296 26.21 -11.09 6.78
N SER A 297 26.09 -11.05 5.45
CA SER A 297 26.65 -10.03 4.57
C SER A 297 25.52 -9.20 3.97
N GLU A 298 25.66 -7.87 4.02
CA GLU A 298 24.70 -6.96 3.42
C GLU A 298 24.86 -6.94 1.90
N VAL A 299 23.82 -7.34 1.17
CA VAL A 299 23.80 -7.28 -0.30
C VAL A 299 23.31 -5.91 -0.77
N ILE A 300 22.15 -5.50 -0.27
CA ILE A 300 21.52 -4.24 -0.65
C ILE A 300 20.52 -3.78 0.42
N CYS A 301 20.60 -2.50 0.79
CA CYS A 301 19.60 -1.83 1.62
C CYS A 301 18.91 -0.69 0.87
N ARG A 302 17.63 -0.46 1.22
CA ARG A 302 16.81 0.63 0.71
C ARG A 302 16.04 1.28 1.85
N PRO A 303 15.90 2.62 1.84
CA PRO A 303 15.16 3.31 2.87
C PRO A 303 13.69 2.92 2.79
N PHE A 304 13.08 2.68 3.95
CA PHE A 304 11.69 2.33 4.10
C PHE A 304 11.07 3.18 5.21
N LEU A 305 9.91 3.77 4.97
CA LEU A 305 9.35 4.73 5.91
C LEU A 305 8.82 4.03 7.18
N ASP A 306 9.23 4.54 8.34
CA ASP A 306 8.65 4.14 9.62
C ASP A 306 7.26 4.77 9.76
N ALA A 307 6.24 3.92 9.62
CA ALA A 307 4.87 4.36 9.70
C ALA A 307 4.52 4.86 11.10
N GLU A 308 4.86 4.13 12.16
CA GLU A 308 4.38 4.38 13.52
C GLU A 308 4.86 5.72 14.07
N ASN A 309 6.12 6.06 13.77
CA ASN A 309 6.75 7.27 14.29
C ASN A 309 6.66 8.49 13.36
N SER A 310 6.13 8.32 12.14
CA SER A 310 5.96 9.41 11.19
C SER A 310 4.56 10.01 11.25
N ASN A 311 4.46 11.32 10.97
CA ASN A 311 3.16 12.00 10.93
C ASN A 311 2.24 11.39 9.87
N SER A 312 0.97 11.15 10.23
CA SER A 312 -0.01 10.45 9.39
C SER A 312 -0.27 11.14 8.05
N ILE A 313 -0.24 12.47 7.98
CA ILE A 313 -0.51 13.24 6.76
C ILE A 313 0.68 13.18 5.80
N THR A 314 1.89 13.41 6.31
CA THR A 314 3.09 13.43 5.45
C THR A 314 3.52 12.05 5.01
N ARG A 315 3.19 11.02 5.81
CA ARG A 315 3.31 9.62 5.42
C ARG A 315 2.36 9.25 4.27
N ALA A 316 1.13 9.76 4.33
CA ALA A 316 0.07 9.46 3.37
C ALA A 316 0.20 10.22 2.04
N PHE A 317 0.67 11.46 2.05
CA PHE A 317 0.74 12.31 0.86
C PHE A 317 2.16 12.84 0.63
N TYR A 318 2.69 12.58 -0.56
CA TYR A 318 4.01 13.05 -0.94
C TYR A 318 3.95 14.51 -1.38
N LEU A 319 4.85 15.30 -0.83
CA LEU A 319 5.08 16.68 -1.20
C LEU A 319 6.56 16.85 -1.53
N PRO A 320 6.89 17.40 -2.73
CA PRO A 320 8.28 17.71 -3.07
C PRO A 320 8.92 18.62 -2.01
N PRO A 321 10.23 18.50 -1.73
CA PRO A 321 10.90 19.30 -0.70
C PRO A 321 10.70 20.82 -0.84
N ILE A 322 10.68 21.32 -2.09
CA ILE A 322 10.43 22.74 -2.39
C ILE A 322 9.02 23.16 -1.99
N ALA A 323 8.02 22.30 -2.26
CA ALA A 323 6.64 22.55 -1.84
C ALA A 323 6.53 22.52 -0.32
N TRP A 324 7.29 21.64 0.34
CA TRP A 324 7.35 21.56 1.80
C TRP A 324 7.90 22.85 2.43
N GLN A 325 8.99 23.39 1.88
CA GLN A 325 9.58 24.66 2.33
C GLN A 325 8.58 25.81 2.19
N LYS A 326 7.90 25.92 1.04
CA LYS A 326 6.87 26.94 0.82
C LYS A 326 5.68 26.78 1.74
N LEU A 327 5.23 25.56 1.99
CA LEU A 327 4.13 25.27 2.91
C LEU A 327 4.51 25.65 4.34
N LYS A 328 5.71 25.30 4.80
CA LYS A 328 6.23 25.73 6.12
C LYS A 328 6.30 27.25 6.24
N GLN A 329 6.76 27.93 5.19
CA GLN A 329 6.79 29.39 5.14
C GLN A 329 5.36 29.97 5.21
N PHE A 330 4.41 29.42 4.46
CA PHE A 330 3.01 29.84 4.52
C PHE A 330 2.40 29.64 5.91
N ILE A 331 2.64 28.49 6.53
CA ILE A 331 2.16 28.18 7.88
C ILE A 331 2.75 29.16 8.91
N SER A 332 3.99 29.60 8.74
CA SER A 332 4.61 30.58 9.65
C SER A 332 3.94 31.96 9.62
N TYR A 333 3.23 32.31 8.53
CA TYR A 333 2.45 33.54 8.43
C TYR A 333 1.05 33.40 9.06
N LEU A 334 0.60 32.19 9.39
CA LEU A 334 -0.69 32.00 10.05
C LEU A 334 -0.61 32.46 11.51
N PRO A 335 -1.71 33.01 12.06
CA PRO A 335 -1.72 33.50 13.43
C PRO A 335 -1.40 32.36 14.41
N ALA A 336 -0.48 32.63 15.35
CA ALA A 336 0.07 31.65 16.30
C ALA A 336 -0.99 30.87 17.12
N ARG A 337 -2.20 31.42 17.24
CA ARG A 337 -3.36 30.80 17.91
C ARG A 337 -3.87 29.54 17.19
N LEU A 338 -3.64 29.41 15.88
CA LEU A 338 -3.99 28.24 15.07
C LEU A 338 -2.86 27.19 15.03
N THR A 339 -1.61 27.58 15.25
CA THR A 339 -0.43 26.73 15.04
C THR A 339 0.16 26.17 16.34
N ASN A 340 0.12 26.90 17.45
CA ASN A 340 0.84 26.51 18.67
C ASN A 340 0.20 25.34 19.45
N ASN A 341 -1.06 25.00 19.19
CA ASN A 341 -1.79 24.03 20.01
C ASN A 341 -1.85 22.61 19.44
N SER A 342 -1.34 22.34 18.23
CA SER A 342 -1.36 20.97 17.69
C SER A 342 0.04 20.44 17.40
N VAL A 343 0.42 19.40 18.14
CA VAL A 343 1.61 18.56 17.96
C VAL A 343 1.78 18.11 16.50
N THR A 344 0.66 18.01 15.76
CA THR A 344 0.60 17.67 14.33
C THR A 344 1.29 18.69 13.42
N PHE A 345 1.26 19.99 13.71
CA PHE A 345 1.93 21.01 12.88
C PHE A 345 3.44 21.03 13.12
N ASN A 346 3.89 20.80 14.36
CA ASN A 346 5.31 20.78 14.70
C ASN A 346 6.03 19.53 14.16
N THR A 347 5.31 18.42 14.03
CA THR A 347 5.83 17.16 13.47
C THR A 347 5.64 17.04 11.96
N LEU A 348 4.99 18.02 11.33
CA LEU A 348 4.67 17.99 9.92
C LEU A 348 5.99 17.96 9.10
N GLY A 349 6.16 16.88 8.33
CA GLY A 349 7.29 16.69 7.41
C GLY A 349 8.54 16.10 8.03
N ASN A 350 8.48 15.70 9.30
CA ASN A 350 9.51 14.88 9.90
C ASN A 350 9.17 13.41 9.61
N LEU A 351 9.70 12.91 8.50
CA LEU A 351 9.61 11.50 8.12
C LEU A 351 10.77 10.76 8.78
N LYS A 352 10.47 9.68 9.50
CA LYS A 352 11.47 8.75 10.02
C LYS A 352 11.61 7.56 9.09
N TRP A 353 12.82 7.07 8.95
CA TRP A 353 13.16 6.00 8.01
C TRP A 353 13.81 4.84 8.76
N GLY A 354 13.61 3.65 8.22
CA GLY A 354 14.35 2.44 8.53
C GLY A 354 15.03 1.92 7.26
N ASP A 355 15.82 0.87 7.44
CA ASP A 355 16.54 0.18 6.40
C ASP A 355 15.86 -1.17 6.11
N TYR A 356 15.34 -1.32 4.90
CA TYR A 356 14.88 -2.61 4.38
C TYR A 356 16.07 -3.24 3.65
N CYS A 357 16.53 -4.41 4.08
CA CYS A 357 17.80 -4.98 3.66
C CYS A 357 17.68 -6.43 3.22
N LEU A 358 18.41 -6.77 2.17
CA LEU A 358 18.68 -8.16 1.77
C LEU A 358 20.05 -8.56 2.32
N LEU A 359 20.05 -9.64 3.09
CA LEU A 359 21.21 -10.23 3.72
C LEU A 359 21.48 -11.60 3.12
N ARG A 360 22.77 -11.90 2.90
CA ARG A 360 23.25 -13.21 2.43
C ARG A 360 24.08 -13.86 3.52
N ARG A 361 23.85 -15.14 3.80
CA ARG A 361 24.64 -15.90 4.76
C ARG A 361 26.10 -16.00 4.27
N LYS A 362 27.05 -15.74 5.16
CA LYS A 362 28.47 -16.00 4.90
C LYS A 362 28.72 -17.50 4.99
N HIS A 363 29.40 -18.06 4.01
CA HIS A 363 29.92 -19.43 4.10
C HIS A 363 31.34 -19.42 4.67
N ASP A 364 31.75 -20.48 5.37
CA ASP A 364 33.04 -20.59 6.04
C ASP A 364 34.26 -20.32 5.12
N THR A 365 34.10 -20.45 3.80
CA THR A 365 35.15 -20.13 2.82
C THR A 365 35.39 -18.62 2.61
N GLU A 366 34.42 -17.76 2.90
CA GLU A 366 34.58 -16.29 2.83
C GLU A 366 35.20 -15.72 4.13
N LEU A 367 35.16 -16.46 5.24
CA LEU A 367 35.76 -16.04 6.52
C LEU A 367 37.30 -16.13 6.51
N ILE A 368 37.89 -16.87 5.57
CA ILE A 368 39.34 -17.08 5.46
C ILE A 368 40.03 -15.93 4.71
N ASP A 369 39.31 -15.19 3.85
CA ASP A 369 39.88 -14.11 3.01
C ASP A 369 39.84 -12.71 3.67
N VAL A 370 39.50 -12.61 4.97
CA VAL A 370 39.39 -11.34 5.70
C VAL A 370 40.43 -11.21 6.83
N GLU A 371 41.55 -11.93 6.75
CA GLU A 371 42.77 -11.50 7.43
C GLU A 371 43.52 -10.51 6.53
N ASP A 372 43.72 -9.30 7.04
CA ASP A 372 44.51 -8.19 6.45
C ASP A 372 43.91 -7.38 5.30
N TRP A 373 42.83 -6.65 5.58
CA TRP A 373 42.73 -5.26 5.11
C TRP A 373 42.30 -4.35 6.26
N THR A 374 43.26 -3.55 6.74
CA THR A 374 43.05 -2.44 7.67
C THR A 374 41.87 -1.57 7.23
N VAL A 375 40.79 -1.62 8.00
CA VAL A 375 39.58 -0.85 7.78
C VAL A 375 39.89 0.63 8.01
N ILE A 376 40.05 1.39 6.94
CA ILE A 376 39.96 2.85 6.99
C ILE A 376 38.48 3.19 7.20
N PRO A 377 38.09 3.95 8.24
CA PRO A 377 36.69 4.29 8.47
C PRO A 377 36.20 5.16 7.31
N LYS A 378 35.36 4.58 6.44
CA LYS A 378 34.65 5.34 5.39
C LYS A 378 33.66 6.28 6.08
N ILE A 379 34.04 7.56 6.11
CA ILE A 379 33.16 8.68 6.46
C ILE A 379 31.91 8.61 5.58
N ARG A 380 30.76 8.48 6.25
CA ARG A 380 29.41 8.45 5.68
C ARG A 380 29.09 9.82 5.06
N LEU A 381 29.48 10.02 3.81
CA LEU A 381 29.09 11.20 3.03
C LEU A 381 27.66 11.00 2.51
N TYR A 382 26.73 11.75 3.10
CA TYR A 382 25.40 11.99 2.55
C TYR A 382 25.55 12.59 1.14
N VAL A 383 25.21 11.83 0.11
CA VAL A 383 25.03 12.36 -1.26
C VAL A 383 23.52 12.52 -1.47
N GLU A 384 22.99 13.65 -1.00
CA GLU A 384 21.81 14.24 -1.63
C GLU A 384 22.21 14.86 -2.97
N ASN A 385 21.29 14.89 -3.94
CA ASN A 385 21.33 15.61 -5.23
C ASN A 385 21.89 14.92 -6.49
N TRP A 386 21.34 13.76 -6.90
CA TRP A 386 21.56 13.27 -8.27
C TRP A 386 20.33 12.96 -9.13
N TYR A 387 19.10 13.25 -8.68
CA TYR A 387 17.87 12.92 -9.43
C TYR A 387 17.17 14.08 -10.18
N TRP A 388 17.71 15.31 -10.19
CA TRP A 388 17.03 16.47 -10.81
C TRP A 388 17.66 16.99 -12.12
N LYS A 389 18.52 16.24 -12.80
CA LYS A 389 19.26 16.74 -13.99
C LYS A 389 18.80 16.22 -15.36
N TYR A 390 17.73 15.44 -15.46
CA TYR A 390 17.25 14.89 -16.74
C TYR A 390 15.74 15.10 -17.02
N ILE A 391 15.21 16.28 -16.69
CA ILE A 391 13.90 16.74 -17.22
C ILE A 391 14.05 18.18 -17.71
N ASN A 392 14.84 18.35 -18.77
CA ASN A 392 14.78 19.50 -19.66
C ASN A 392 15.44 19.09 -20.99
N LEU A 393 14.63 18.48 -21.85
CA LEU A 393 14.77 18.45 -23.30
C LEU A 393 13.36 18.34 -23.90
#